data_AF-A0A5A8EBX6-F1
#
_entry.id   AF-A0A5A8EBX6-F1
#
_cell.length_a   1.000
_cell.length_b   1.000
_cell.length_c   1.000
_cell.angle_alpha   90.00
_cell.angle_beta   90.00
_cell.angle_gamma   90.00
#
_symmetry.space_group_name_H-M   'P 1'
#
loop_
_entity.id
_entity.type
_entity.pdbx_description
1 polymer ?
#
loop_
_entity_poly.entity_id
_entity_poly.type
_entity_poly.pdbx_seq_one_letter_code
_entity_poly.pdbx_strand_id
1 'polypeptide(L)'
;MTAKRLPRRMRWRKPMSPKHGNKDFYKGTGGHKFGVHTTKGGYVMLPHKAVEYVAPNLSGFNLTPYVAHNTPKLARPDVSVAPAAEAAEGERS
;
A
#
# COMPACT_ATOMS: atom_id res chain seq x y z
N MET A 1 6.93 2.20 26.44
CA MET A 1 7.75 1.10 25.89
C MET A 1 9.23 1.49 25.97
N THR A 2 9.97 1.00 26.95
CA THR A 2 11.37 1.40 27.16
C THR A 2 12.29 0.45 26.39
N ALA A 3 13.08 0.96 25.45
CA ALA A 3 14.02 0.15 24.69
C ALA A 3 15.07 -0.48 25.65
N LYS A 4 15.00 -1.79 25.87
CA LYS A 4 16.03 -2.51 26.64
C LYS A 4 17.37 -2.37 25.93
N ARG A 5 18.33 -1.74 26.61
CA ARG A 5 19.70 -1.58 26.12
C ARG A 5 20.35 -2.95 26.04
N LEU A 6 20.45 -3.50 24.83
CA LEU A 6 21.15 -4.77 24.61
C LEU A 6 22.60 -4.68 25.14
N PRO A 7 23.12 -5.78 25.74
CA PRO A 7 24.49 -5.82 26.25
C PRO A 7 25.48 -5.55 25.11
N ARG A 8 26.62 -4.93 25.44
CA ARG A 8 27.63 -4.47 24.45
C ARG A 8 28.03 -5.56 23.46
N ARG A 9 28.10 -6.81 23.91
CA ARG A 9 28.44 -8.00 23.11
C ARG A 9 27.35 -8.39 22.09
N MET A 10 26.08 -8.11 22.39
CA MET A 10 24.94 -8.42 21.51
C MET A 10 24.56 -7.27 20.56
N ARG A 11 25.21 -6.10 20.67
CA ARG A 11 24.98 -4.97 19.76
C ARG A 11 25.36 -5.26 18.31
N TRP A 12 26.27 -6.20 18.10
CA TRP A 12 26.81 -6.59 16.80
C TRP A 12 25.87 -7.51 16.01
N ARG A 13 24.93 -8.18 16.69
CA ARG A 13 23.95 -9.10 16.10
C ARG A 13 22.61 -8.39 15.82
N LYS A 14 22.67 -7.17 15.27
CA LYS A 14 21.48 -6.41 14.87
C LYS A 14 21.36 -6.38 13.36
N PRO A 15 20.14 -6.33 12.80
CA PRO A 15 19.96 -6.10 11.37
C PRO A 15 20.72 -4.84 10.93
N MET A 16 21.51 -4.96 9.86
CA MET A 16 22.25 -3.80 9.36
C MET A 16 21.30 -2.74 8.79
N SER A 17 21.61 -1.48 8.99
CA SER A 17 20.91 -0.34 8.39
C SER A 17 21.82 0.27 7.31
N PRO A 18 21.30 1.11 6.42
CA PRO A 18 22.13 1.84 5.45
C PRO A 18 23.20 2.76 6.09
N LYS A 19 23.13 2.99 7.40
CA LYS A 19 24.09 3.82 8.15
C LYS A 19 25.19 3.00 8.81
N HIS A 20 25.13 1.67 8.71
CA HIS A 20 26.20 0.78 9.17
C HIS A 20 27.12 0.44 8.00
N GLY A 21 28.35 -0.03 8.27
CA GLY A 21 29.28 -0.49 7.24
C GLY A 21 30.22 0.60 6.70
N ASN A 22 30.91 0.27 5.60
CA ASN A 22 31.83 1.16 4.88
C ASN A 22 31.10 1.92 3.73
N LYS A 23 31.86 2.70 2.95
CA LYS A 23 31.32 3.50 1.83
C LYS A 23 30.66 2.65 0.74
N ASP A 24 31.13 1.43 0.52
CA ASP A 24 30.64 0.54 -0.54
C ASP A 24 29.39 -0.25 -0.13
N PHE A 25 28.97 -0.14 1.14
CA PHE A 25 27.81 -0.84 1.64
C PHE A 25 26.50 -0.13 1.26
N TYR A 26 25.98 -0.43 0.06
CA TYR A 26 24.69 0.06 -0.41
C TYR A 26 23.55 -0.92 -0.10
N LYS A 27 22.79 -0.67 0.97
CA LYS A 27 21.64 -1.51 1.38
C LYS A 27 20.27 -1.02 0.89
N GLY A 28 20.08 0.28 0.76
CA GLY A 28 18.78 0.90 0.42
C GLY A 28 17.76 0.91 1.57
N THR A 29 16.61 1.55 1.33
CA THR A 29 15.55 1.82 2.32
C THR A 29 14.19 1.23 1.95
N GLY A 30 14.14 0.29 1.01
CA GLY A 30 12.89 -0.32 0.55
C GLY A 30 12.08 0.56 -0.42
N GLY A 31 12.68 1.64 -0.95
CA GLY A 31 12.06 2.45 -2.00
C GLY A 31 11.88 1.66 -3.31
N HIS A 32 10.85 2.03 -4.07
CA HIS A 32 10.58 1.46 -5.39
C HIS A 32 11.68 1.83 -6.40
N LYS A 33 11.93 0.94 -7.37
CA LYS A 33 12.88 1.18 -8.46
C LYS A 33 12.17 1.88 -9.62
N PHE A 34 12.47 3.16 -9.82
CA PHE A 34 11.84 3.98 -10.89
C PHE A 34 12.56 3.93 -12.24
N GLY A 35 13.71 3.25 -12.33
CA GLY A 35 14.60 3.38 -13.47
C GLY A 35 15.79 2.42 -13.41
N VAL A 36 16.79 2.68 -14.25
CA VAL A 36 17.96 1.81 -14.45
C VAL A 36 19.25 2.64 -14.44
N HIS A 37 20.33 2.06 -13.90
CA HIS A 37 21.66 2.66 -13.99
C HIS A 37 22.26 2.48 -15.39
N THR A 38 22.93 3.53 -15.87
CA THR A 38 23.70 3.52 -17.12
C THR A 38 25.09 2.93 -16.92
N THR A 39 25.77 2.58 -18.00
CA THR A 39 27.12 1.99 -17.99
C THR A 39 28.17 2.86 -17.30
N LYS A 40 27.98 4.18 -17.26
CA LYS A 40 28.88 5.15 -16.60
C LYS A 40 28.39 5.65 -15.24
N GLY A 41 27.43 4.95 -14.62
CA GLY A 41 26.95 5.27 -13.26
C GLY A 41 25.85 6.34 -13.17
N GLY A 42 25.45 6.96 -14.30
CA GLY A 42 24.24 7.79 -14.35
C GLY A 42 22.95 6.97 -14.13
N TYR A 43 21.82 7.62 -13.90
CA TYR A 43 20.53 6.97 -13.69
C TYR A 43 19.47 7.51 -14.66
N VAL A 44 18.74 6.63 -15.32
CA VAL A 44 17.66 6.99 -16.25
C VAL A 44 16.33 6.57 -15.65
N MET A 45 15.43 7.55 -15.43
CA MET A 45 14.07 7.29 -14.95
C MET A 45 13.19 6.79 -16.09
N LEU A 46 12.37 5.78 -15.81
CA LEU A 46 11.43 5.20 -16.75
C LEU A 46 10.01 5.63 -16.38
N PRO A 47 9.34 6.47 -17.19
CA PRO A 47 8.05 7.06 -16.81
C PRO A 47 6.96 5.99 -16.60
N HIS A 48 7.01 4.89 -17.34
CA HIS A 48 6.06 3.77 -17.19
C HIS A 48 6.22 2.96 -15.88
N LYS A 49 7.32 3.16 -15.13
CA LYS A 49 7.53 2.54 -13.80
C LYS A 49 7.20 3.48 -12.66
N ALA A 50 6.93 4.75 -12.95
CA ALA A 50 6.51 5.70 -11.93
C ALA A 50 5.08 5.36 -11.50
N VAL A 51 4.85 5.30 -10.19
CA VAL A 51 3.52 5.07 -9.63
C VAL A 51 2.72 6.37 -9.77
N GLU A 52 1.61 6.31 -10.50
CA GLU A 52 0.67 7.42 -10.65
C GLU A 52 -0.49 7.26 -9.66
N TYR A 53 -0.73 8.30 -8.87
CA TYR A 53 -1.88 8.34 -7.95
C TYR A 53 -3.03 9.08 -8.63
N VAL A 54 -3.94 8.32 -9.26
CA VAL A 54 -5.13 8.87 -9.89
C VAL A 54 -6.19 9.16 -8.83
N ALA A 55 -6.35 10.42 -8.49
CA ALA A 55 -7.38 10.87 -7.56
C ALA A 55 -8.72 11.10 -8.29
N PRO A 56 -9.83 10.51 -7.83
CA PRO A 56 -11.15 10.82 -8.37
C PRO A 56 -11.59 12.24 -7.99
N ASN A 57 -12.47 12.84 -8.79
CA ASN A 57 -13.10 14.12 -8.45
C ASN A 57 -14.09 13.92 -7.29
N LEU A 58 -13.93 14.70 -6.21
CA LEU A 58 -14.74 14.58 -4.98
C LEU A 58 -15.82 15.67 -4.87
N SER A 59 -16.03 16.48 -5.91
CA SER A 59 -17.07 17.51 -5.88
C SER A 59 -18.46 16.88 -5.76
N GLY A 60 -19.21 17.23 -4.71
CA GLY A 60 -20.55 16.69 -4.42
C GLY A 60 -20.57 15.37 -3.62
N PHE A 61 -19.44 14.95 -3.06
CA PHE A 61 -19.37 13.70 -2.29
C PHE A 61 -19.86 13.89 -0.84
N ASN A 62 -20.90 13.16 -0.45
CA ASN A 62 -21.49 13.24 0.90
C ASN A 62 -20.89 12.26 1.90
N LEU A 63 -19.99 11.35 1.47
CA LEU A 63 -19.42 10.35 2.39
C LEU A 63 -18.26 10.96 3.19
N THR A 64 -18.33 10.77 4.50
CA THR A 64 -17.27 11.13 5.45
C THR A 64 -16.37 9.92 5.75
N PRO A 65 -15.13 10.13 6.23
CA PRO A 65 -14.23 9.02 6.59
C PRO A 65 -14.75 8.14 7.74
N TYR A 66 -15.71 8.65 8.50
CA TYR A 66 -16.33 7.96 9.63
C TYR A 66 -17.84 7.83 9.46
N VAL A 67 -18.40 6.84 10.14
CA VAL A 67 -19.83 6.55 10.21
C VAL A 67 -20.30 6.74 11.66
N ALA A 68 -21.57 7.11 11.86
CA ALA A 68 -22.17 7.23 13.18
C ALA A 68 -22.24 5.88 13.92
N HIS A 69 -22.00 5.90 15.24
CA HIS A 69 -22.05 4.70 16.10
C HIS A 69 -23.42 4.02 16.17
N ASN A 70 -24.49 4.76 15.87
CA ASN A 70 -25.87 4.26 15.92
C ASN A 70 -26.26 3.43 14.70
N THR A 71 -25.34 3.23 13.74
CA THR A 71 -25.61 2.47 12.53
C THR A 71 -25.63 0.96 12.83
N PRO A 72 -26.66 0.22 12.42
CA PRO A 72 -26.75 -1.22 12.67
C PRO A 72 -25.62 -1.99 11.95
N LYS A 73 -25.10 -3.05 12.59
CA LYS A 73 -24.08 -3.91 12.00
C LYS A 73 -24.74 -4.89 11.03
N LEU A 74 -24.34 -4.84 9.75
CA LEU A 74 -24.79 -5.78 8.74
C LEU A 74 -23.89 -7.03 8.74
N ALA A 75 -24.49 -8.21 8.66
CA ALA A 75 -23.74 -9.44 8.35
C ALA A 75 -23.28 -9.36 6.89
N ARG A 76 -22.01 -9.69 6.62
CA ARG A 76 -21.47 -9.67 5.24
C ARG A 76 -22.20 -10.73 4.41
N PRO A 77 -22.87 -10.38 3.31
CA PRO A 77 -23.27 -11.37 2.33
C PRO A 77 -22.02 -11.89 1.60
N ASP A 78 -21.92 -13.19 1.40
CA ASP A 78 -20.93 -13.82 0.55
C ASP A 78 -21.25 -13.48 -0.92
N VAL A 79 -20.55 -12.49 -1.45
CA VAL A 79 -20.70 -11.97 -2.83
C VAL A 79 -20.19 -12.94 -3.92
N SER A 80 -20.26 -14.26 -3.69
CA SER A 80 -19.96 -15.31 -4.67
C SER A 80 -21.21 -15.97 -5.27
N VAL A 81 -22.42 -15.62 -4.83
CA VAL A 81 -23.66 -16.09 -5.45
C VAL A 81 -24.16 -15.01 -6.42
N ALA A 82 -24.14 -15.32 -7.72
CA ALA A 82 -24.74 -14.49 -8.76
C ALA A 82 -26.18 -14.08 -8.37
N PRO A 83 -26.63 -12.85 -8.69
CA PRO A 83 -27.98 -12.42 -8.32
C PRO A 83 -29.01 -13.22 -9.14
N ALA A 84 -29.60 -14.26 -8.55
CA ALA A 84 -30.65 -15.08 -9.15
C ALA A 84 -32.06 -14.47 -8.96
N ALA A 85 -32.20 -13.15 -9.00
CA ALA A 85 -33.48 -12.49 -8.74
C ALA A 85 -33.68 -11.20 -9.56
N GLU A 86 -33.69 -11.30 -10.88
CA GLU A 86 -34.37 -10.32 -11.75
C GLU A 86 -34.65 -10.94 -13.14
N ALA A 87 -35.55 -11.92 -13.20
CA ALA A 87 -36.09 -12.47 -14.46
C ALA A 87 -37.52 -12.99 -14.26
N ALA A 88 -38.42 -12.13 -13.74
CA ALA A 88 -39.86 -12.36 -13.80
C ALA A 88 -40.58 -11.05 -13.48
N GLU A 89 -40.81 -10.20 -14.49
CA GLU A 89 -41.99 -9.34 -14.61
C GLU A 89 -41.91 -8.57 -15.92
N GLY A 90 -42.62 -9.06 -16.95
CA GLY A 90 -42.61 -8.45 -18.28
C GLY A 90 -43.52 -9.09 -19.32
N GLU A 91 -44.57 -9.84 -18.93
CA GLU A 91 -45.68 -10.16 -19.83
C GLU A 91 -47.01 -9.88 -19.10
N ARG A 92 -47.57 -8.70 -19.37
CA ARG A 92 -49.02 -8.47 -19.35
C ARG A 92 -49.37 -7.54 -20.51
N SER A 93 -49.94 -8.12 -21.56
CA SER A 93 -50.79 -7.49 -22.58
C SER A 93 -51.88 -8.50 -22.92
#